data_AF-A0A0V0QKR7-F1
#
_entry.id   AF-A0A0V0QKR7-F1
#
_cell.length_a   1.000
_cell.length_b   1.000
_cell.length_c   1.000
_cell.angle_alpha   90.00
_cell.angle_beta   90.00
_cell.angle_gamma   90.00
#
_symmetry.space_group_name_H-M   'P 1'
#
loop_
_entity.id
_entity.type
_entity.pdbx_description
1 polymer ?
#
loop_
_entity_poly.entity_id
_entity_poly.type
_entity_poly.pdbx_seq_one_letter_code
_entity_poly.pdbx_strand_id
1 'polypeptide(L)'
;MFSNEEIVKLTTKTLYRLLLKNCQYYPSKNKYGIELAMKDEFRRHKNITDSKQIFMERKKAQMGLAHVLLYKEKNIELKDNYTTTPTDFREPLNPKDENFIYF
;
A
#
# COMPACT_ATOMS: atom_id res chain seq x y z
N MET A 1 -8.12 -13.70 2.22
CA MET A 1 -6.96 -12.90 2.66
C MET A 1 -5.74 -13.77 2.43
N PHE A 2 -4.64 -13.25 1.85
CA PHE A 2 -3.45 -14.08 1.67
C PHE A 2 -2.69 -14.16 2.99
N SER A 3 -2.51 -15.36 3.52
CA SER A 3 -1.63 -15.55 4.69
C SER A 3 -0.16 -15.35 4.29
N ASN A 4 0.71 -15.02 5.25
CA ASN A 4 2.14 -14.86 4.97
C ASN A 4 2.75 -16.12 4.33
N GLU A 5 2.27 -17.30 4.72
CA GLU A 5 2.69 -18.58 4.15
C GLU A 5 2.25 -18.75 2.70
N GLU A 6 1.05 -18.27 2.35
CA GLU A 6 0.54 -18.27 0.98
C GLU A 6 1.36 -17.34 0.09
N ILE A 7 1.72 -16.15 0.59
CA ILE A 7 2.56 -15.18 -0.14
C ILE A 7 3.92 -15.78 -0.52
N VAL A 8 4.52 -16.57 0.39
CA VAL A 8 5.82 -17.22 0.14
C VAL A 8 5.76 -18.22 -1.01
N LYS A 9 4.62 -18.90 -1.18
CA LYS A 9 4.40 -19.89 -2.24
C LYS A 9 4.12 -19.27 -3.61
N LEU A 10 3.83 -17.96 -3.68
CA LEU A 10 3.49 -17.28 -4.94
C LEU A 10 4.66 -17.21 -5.92
N THR A 11 4.35 -17.43 -7.20
CA THR A 11 5.30 -17.26 -8.30
C THR A 11 5.62 -15.78 -8.53
N THR A 12 6.79 -15.48 -9.12
CA THR A 12 7.21 -14.11 -9.45
C THR A 12 6.18 -13.35 -10.30
N LYS A 13 5.55 -14.05 -11.26
CA LYS A 13 4.51 -13.47 -12.12
C LYS A 13 3.25 -13.10 -11.33
N THR A 14 2.87 -13.93 -10.35
CA THR A 14 1.73 -13.65 -9.48
C THR A 14 2.05 -12.49 -8.52
N LEU A 15 3.25 -12.46 -7.94
CA LEU A 15 3.70 -11.35 -7.09
C LEU A 15 3.65 -10.03 -7.84
N TYR A 16 4.20 -9.97 -9.06
CA TYR A 16 4.15 -8.80 -9.93
C TYR A 16 2.71 -8.30 -10.14
N ARG A 17 1.81 -9.19 -10.56
CA ARG A 17 0.40 -8.83 -10.82
C ARG A 17 -0.31 -8.32 -9.57
N LEU A 18 -0.08 -8.96 -8.43
CA LEU A 18 -0.71 -8.57 -7.18
C LEU A 18 -0.16 -7.25 -6.64
N LEU A 19 1.14 -7.01 -6.76
CA LEU A 19 1.76 -5.72 -6.40
C LEU A 19 1.14 -4.59 -7.20
N LEU A 20 1.09 -4.71 -8.54
CA LEU A 20 0.50 -3.67 -9.38
C LEU A 20 -0.98 -3.46 -9.10
N LYS A 21 -1.76 -4.55 -8.97
CA LYS A 21 -3.20 -4.48 -8.69
C LYS A 21 -3.51 -3.77 -7.37
N ASN A 22 -2.69 -3.99 -6.33
CA ASN A 22 -2.94 -3.44 -5.01
C ASN A 22 -2.16 -2.13 -4.73
N CYS A 23 -1.29 -1.68 -5.64
CA CYS A 23 -0.51 -0.44 -5.49
C CYS A 23 -1.39 0.79 -5.25
N GLN A 24 -2.62 0.80 -5.80
CA GLN A 24 -3.62 1.86 -5.56
C GLN A 24 -3.94 2.09 -4.07
N TYR A 25 -3.80 1.08 -3.21
CA TYR A 25 -4.08 1.17 -1.77
C TYR A 25 -2.90 1.72 -0.97
N TYR A 26 -1.73 1.90 -1.60
CA TYR A 26 -0.56 2.44 -0.93
C TYR A 26 -0.76 3.93 -0.58
N PRO A 27 -0.41 4.38 0.64
CA PRO A 27 -0.71 5.73 1.13
C PRO A 27 0.33 6.76 0.64
N SER A 28 0.45 6.93 -0.68
CA SER A 28 1.32 7.94 -1.28
C SER A 28 0.53 8.84 -2.23
N LYS A 29 0.96 10.10 -2.33
CA LYS A 29 0.47 11.04 -3.36
C LYS A 29 1.00 10.68 -4.75
N ASN A 30 2.19 10.07 -4.82
CA ASN A 30 2.85 9.68 -6.08
C ASN A 30 2.72 8.17 -6.34
N LYS A 31 1.50 7.64 -6.40
CA LYS A 31 1.26 6.20 -6.64
C LYS A 31 1.73 5.76 -8.02
N TYR A 32 1.54 6.61 -9.02
CA TYR A 32 1.97 6.33 -10.39
C TYR A 32 3.49 6.14 -10.51
N GLY A 33 4.28 7.03 -9.87
CA GLY A 33 5.74 6.88 -9.85
C GLY A 33 6.19 5.60 -9.16
N ILE A 34 5.51 5.19 -8.08
CA ILE A 34 5.77 3.93 -7.39
C ILE A 34 5.44 2.73 -8.29
N GLU A 35 4.29 2.75 -8.97
CA GLU A 35 3.90 1.70 -9.90
C GLU A 35 4.91 1.56 -11.05
N LEU A 36 5.38 2.68 -11.60
CA LEU A 36 6.40 2.69 -12.65
C LEU A 36 7.74 2.13 -12.14
N ALA A 37 8.19 2.57 -10.96
CA ALA A 37 9.41 2.06 -10.35
C ALA A 37 9.35 0.54 -10.12
N MET A 38 8.19 0.02 -9.66
CA MET A 38 7.98 -1.43 -9.55
C MET A 38 8.10 -2.12 -10.91
N LYS A 39 7.43 -1.61 -11.95
CA LYS A 39 7.53 -2.19 -13.31
C LYS A 39 8.97 -2.22 -13.80
N ASP A 40 9.72 -1.16 -13.57
CA ASP A 40 11.11 -1.05 -14.00
C ASP A 40 12.04 -1.96 -13.20
N GLU A 41 11.77 -2.18 -11.91
CA GLU A 41 12.53 -3.12 -11.09
C GLU A 41 12.34 -4.58 -11.55
N PHE A 42 11.11 -5.00 -11.83
CA PHE A 42 10.87 -6.34 -12.42
C PHE A 42 11.47 -6.47 -13.83
N ARG A 43 11.50 -5.38 -14.62
CA ARG A 43 12.14 -5.38 -15.94
C ARG A 43 13.66 -5.49 -15.87
N ARG A 44 14.31 -4.73 -14.98
CA ARG A 44 15.76 -4.78 -14.74
C ARG A 44 16.23 -6.17 -14.35
N HIS A 45 15.41 -6.87 -13.58
CA HIS A 45 15.71 -8.20 -13.06
C HIS A 45 15.18 -9.35 -13.93
N LYS A 46 14.70 -9.08 -15.15
CA LYS A 46 14.08 -10.07 -16.05
C LYS A 46 15.01 -11.24 -16.41
N ASN A 47 16.30 -10.96 -16.56
CA ASN A 47 17.29 -11.91 -17.09
C ASN A 47 18.28 -12.42 -16.01
N ILE A 48 17.99 -12.22 -14.73
CA ILE A 48 18.84 -12.77 -13.68
C ILE A 48 18.82 -14.29 -13.76
N THR A 49 20.00 -14.89 -13.71
CA THR A 49 20.19 -16.35 -13.69
C THR A 49 20.69 -16.87 -12.35
N ASP A 50 21.32 -16.02 -11.52
CA ASP A 50 21.80 -16.40 -10.20
C ASP A 50 20.65 -16.71 -9.24
N SER A 51 20.67 -17.93 -8.69
CA SER A 51 19.62 -18.44 -7.81
C SER A 51 19.53 -17.68 -6.49
N LYS A 52 20.67 -17.23 -5.95
CA LYS A 52 20.70 -16.42 -4.71
C LYS A 52 20.06 -15.06 -4.93
N GLN A 53 20.44 -14.38 -6.01
CA GLN A 53 19.86 -13.09 -6.36
C GLN A 53 18.35 -13.20 -6.65
N ILE A 54 17.91 -14.21 -7.41
CA ILE A 54 16.47 -14.45 -7.65
C ILE A 54 15.72 -14.65 -6.33
N PHE A 55 16.27 -15.42 -5.39
CA PHE A 55 15.65 -15.63 -4.09
C PHE A 55 15.50 -14.32 -3.31
N MET A 56 16.56 -13.51 -3.27
CA MET A 56 16.55 -12.22 -2.57
C MET A 56 15.52 -11.25 -3.17
N GLU A 57 15.49 -11.12 -4.50
CA GLU A 57 14.52 -10.24 -5.18
C GLU A 57 13.09 -10.74 -5.00
N ARG A 58 12.87 -12.06 -5.04
CA ARG A 58 11.55 -12.64 -4.75
C ARG A 58 11.12 -12.37 -3.31
N LYS A 59 12.04 -12.45 -2.34
CA LYS A 59 11.76 -12.11 -0.94
C LYS A 59 11.38 -10.64 -0.76
N LYS A 60 12.10 -9.71 -1.42
CA LYS A 60 11.72 -8.29 -1.43
C LYS A 60 10.31 -8.08 -1.99
N ALA A 61 9.98 -8.72 -3.11
CA ALA A 61 8.65 -8.63 -3.72
C ALA A 61 7.54 -9.20 -2.80
N GLN A 62 7.83 -10.30 -2.08
CA GLN A 62 6.91 -10.87 -1.09
C GLN A 62 6.63 -9.90 0.06
N MET A 63 7.68 -9.30 0.62
CA MET A 63 7.56 -8.30 1.69
C MET A 63 6.79 -7.07 1.22
N GLY A 64 7.14 -6.55 0.04
CA GLY A 64 6.42 -5.43 -0.58
C GLY A 64 4.93 -5.73 -0.74
N LEU A 65 4.58 -6.94 -1.17
CA LEU A 65 3.18 -7.33 -1.31
C LEU A 65 2.45 -7.38 0.05
N ALA A 66 3.08 -7.95 1.08
CA ALA A 66 2.53 -7.98 2.43
C ALA A 66 2.23 -6.56 2.95
N HIS A 67 3.15 -5.61 2.75
CA HIS A 67 2.95 -4.21 3.14
C HIS A 67 1.78 -3.57 2.39
N VAL A 68 1.68 -3.78 1.08
CA VAL A 68 0.58 -3.22 0.28
C VAL A 68 -0.78 -3.80 0.70
N LEU A 69 -0.83 -5.10 1.03
CA LEU A 69 -2.05 -5.75 1.52
C LEU A 69 -2.46 -5.22 2.89
N LEU A 70 -1.51 -4.97 3.80
CA LEU A 70 -1.78 -4.32 5.09
C LEU A 70 -2.48 -2.98 4.92
N TYR A 71 -1.99 -2.13 4.00
CA TYR A 71 -2.64 -0.84 3.74
C TYR A 71 -4.03 -0.98 3.12
N LYS A 72 -4.24 -2.00 2.29
CA LYS A 72 -5.57 -2.30 1.76
C LYS A 72 -6.54 -2.64 2.89
N GLU A 73 -6.12 -3.47 3.82
CA GLU A 73 -6.93 -3.86 4.99
C GLU A 73 -7.22 -2.66 5.88
N LYS A 74 -6.22 -1.84 6.20
CA LYS A 74 -6.41 -0.61 6.95
C LYS A 74 -7.36 0.37 6.27
N ASN A 75 -7.31 0.48 4.94
CA ASN A 75 -8.27 1.30 4.20
C ASN A 75 -9.71 0.74 4.24
N ILE A 76 -9.88 -0.59 4.33
CA ILE A 76 -11.20 -1.21 4.47
C ILE A 76 -11.73 -0.95 5.89
N GLU A 77 -10.91 -1.24 6.90
CA GLU A 77 -11.22 -0.99 8.32
C GLU A 77 -11.64 0.47 8.57
N LEU A 78 -10.91 1.42 7.98
CA LEU A 78 -11.26 2.84 8.09
C LEU A 78 -12.59 3.18 7.40
N LYS A 79 -12.94 2.53 6.28
CA LYS A 79 -14.23 2.79 5.63
C LYS A 79 -15.40 2.27 6.46
N ASP A 80 -15.24 1.08 7.04
CA ASP A 80 -16.30 0.42 7.80
C ASP A 80 -16.53 1.12 9.16
N ASN A 81 -15.49 1.71 9.76
CA ASN A 81 -15.58 2.43 11.03
C ASN A 81 -15.99 3.91 10.90
N TYR A 82 -16.07 4.47 9.68
CA TYR A 82 -16.43 5.87 9.43
C TYR A 82 -17.90 6.10 9.03
N THR A 83 -18.80 5.15 9.27
CA THR A 83 -20.22 5.49 9.48
C THR A 83 -20.36 6.19 10.84
N THR A 84 -19.79 7.39 10.92
CA THR A 84 -20.22 8.37 11.91
C THR A 84 -21.67 8.68 11.59
N THR A 85 -22.55 8.49 12.58
CA THR A 85 -23.88 9.13 12.52
C THR A 85 -23.69 10.60 12.18
N PRO A 86 -24.55 11.22 11.35
CA PRO A 86 -24.44 12.63 11.06
C PRO A 86 -24.72 13.40 12.37
N THR A 87 -23.68 13.64 13.14
CA THR A 87 -23.74 14.54 14.27
C THR A 87 -23.77 15.94 13.67
N ASP A 88 -24.93 16.56 13.76
CA ASP A 88 -25.20 17.97 13.49
C ASP A 88 -24.36 18.89 14.39
N PHE A 89 -23.04 18.87 14.26
CA PHE A 89 -22.15 19.87 14.86
C PHE A 89 -21.61 20.77 13.76
N ARG A 90 -22.49 21.69 13.32
CA ARG A 90 -22.06 22.96 12.71
C ARG A 90 -21.81 23.95 13.85
N GLU A 91 -20.65 23.86 14.48
CA GLU A 91 -20.11 25.04 15.14
C GLU A 91 -19.35 25.85 14.09
N PRO A 92 -19.73 27.11 13.82
CA PRO A 92 -18.93 27.97 12.97
C PRO A 92 -17.63 28.26 13.71
N LEU A 93 -16.54 27.60 13.30
CA LEU A 93 -15.18 28.01 13.62
C LEU A 93 -15.00 29.45 13.13
N ASN A 94 -15.27 30.41 14.00
CA ASN A 94 -15.03 31.81 13.75
C ASN A 94 -13.54 32.07 14.05
N PRO A 95 -12.70 32.38 13.05
CA PRO A 95 -11.25 32.56 13.23
C PRO A 95 -10.87 33.84 14.02
N LYS A 96 -11.81 34.45 14.73
CA LYS A 96 -11.61 35.64 15.58
C LYS A 96 -11.68 35.33 17.09
N ASP A 97 -11.83 34.07 17.47
CA ASP A 97 -11.86 33.70 18.88
C ASP A 97 -10.46 33.80 19.51
N GLU A 98 -10.34 34.55 20.61
CA GLU A 98 -9.07 34.91 21.27
C GLU A 98 -8.30 33.70 21.82
N ASN A 99 -8.89 32.49 21.77
CA ASN A 99 -8.35 31.26 22.32
C ASN A 99 -7.77 30.28 21.26
N PHE A 100 -7.53 30.73 20.03
CA PHE A 100 -6.94 29.85 19.01
C PHE A 100 -5.42 29.73 19.18
N ILE A 101 -4.96 28.61 19.75
CA ILE A 101 -3.54 28.25 19.85
C ILE A 101 -3.11 27.55 18.54
N TYR A 102 -2.10 28.09 17.86
CA TYR A 102 -1.50 27.47 16.68
C TYR A 102 -0.50 26.37 17.07
N PHE A 103 -0.57 25.21 16.41
CA PHE A 103 0.54 24.28 16.25
C PHE A 103 0.99 24.27 14.79
#